data_AF-A9P3E9-F1
#
_entry.id   AF-A9P3E9-F1
#
_cell.length_a   1.000
_cell.length_b   1.000
_cell.length_c   1.000
_cell.angle_alpha   90.00
_cell.angle_beta   90.00
_cell.angle_gamma   90.00
#
_symmetry.space_group_name_H-M   'P 1'
#
loop_
_entity.id
_entity.type
_entity.pdbx_description
1 polymer ?
#
loop_
_entity_poly.entity_id
_entity_poly.type
_entity_poly.pdbx_seq_one_letter_code
_entity_poly.pdbx_strand_id
1 'polypeptide(L)'
;KKEILIDILVRLPAKSLIRFLSTCKSWSDLIGSSIFVSTHLCRNVTKHTHVYLLCLHHPNFERLVDPNDPYLKKEFQWSLFPKETFEECYKLSHPLGMTEHYGIYGSSNGLVCISDEILNFDSPIHIWNPSVRKFRALPMSTNINIKFSCVALQFGFHPGVNDYKAVRMMRTNKSALAVEVYSLKRDSWKMIEAIPPWLKCTLEHHRGTFFSGVAYHIIQKGPMLSIMSFDSGSEKFEEIIAPDAICSLWGLYIDVYKEQICLLFICYGCEEEGMEKADLWVLQEKRWKQLSPFI
;
A
#
# COMPACT_ATOMS: atom_id res chain seq x y z
N LYS A 1 -1.81 22.64 -31.98
CA LYS A 1 -3.17 22.56 -31.37
C LYS A 1 -3.34 21.34 -30.46
N LYS A 2 -3.09 20.10 -30.94
CA LYS A 2 -3.23 18.87 -30.13
C LYS A 2 -2.28 18.81 -28.92
N GLU A 3 -1.04 19.26 -29.07
CA GLU A 3 -0.05 19.30 -27.98
C GLU A 3 -0.45 20.25 -26.85
N ILE A 4 -0.92 21.45 -27.19
CA ILE A 4 -1.43 22.42 -26.19
C ILE A 4 -2.63 21.84 -25.44
N LEU A 5 -3.53 21.15 -26.14
CA LEU A 5 -4.66 20.47 -25.51
C LEU A 5 -4.17 19.41 -24.51
N ILE A 6 -3.20 18.57 -24.90
CA ILE A 6 -2.61 17.56 -24.01
C ILE A 6 -2.01 18.24 -22.78
N ASP A 7 -1.20 19.29 -22.95
CA ASP A 7 -0.57 20.01 -21.84
C ASP A 7 -1.58 20.64 -20.87
N ILE A 8 -2.73 21.11 -21.37
CA ILE A 8 -3.83 21.57 -20.52
C ILE A 8 -4.45 20.41 -19.76
N LEU A 9 -4.81 19.32 -20.46
CA LEU A 9 -5.53 18.20 -19.86
C LEU A 9 -4.69 17.46 -18.81
N VAL A 10 -3.39 17.27 -19.03
CA VAL A 10 -2.52 16.58 -18.05
C VAL A 10 -2.38 17.34 -16.72
N ARG A 11 -2.78 18.62 -16.66
CA ARG A 11 -2.75 19.42 -15.42
C ARG A 11 -4.01 19.26 -14.57
N LEU A 12 -5.07 18.69 -15.14
CA LEU A 12 -6.36 18.61 -14.49
C LEU A 12 -6.44 17.42 -13.51
N PRO A 13 -7.21 17.56 -12.42
CA PRO A 13 -7.50 16.42 -11.55
C PRO A 13 -8.19 15.29 -12.32
N ALA A 14 -7.96 14.03 -11.91
CA ALA A 14 -8.57 12.85 -12.53
C ALA A 14 -10.10 12.98 -12.63
N LYS A 15 -10.75 13.54 -11.62
CA LYS A 15 -12.20 13.79 -11.60
C LYS A 15 -12.71 14.69 -12.73
N SER A 16 -11.94 15.71 -13.11
CA SER A 16 -12.28 16.57 -14.23
C SER A 16 -12.09 15.84 -15.56
N LEU A 17 -11.02 15.06 -15.68
CA LEU A 17 -10.76 14.24 -16.88
C LEU A 17 -11.86 13.21 -17.13
N ILE A 18 -12.38 12.56 -16.09
CA ILE A 18 -13.50 11.62 -16.20
C ILE A 18 -14.74 12.29 -16.79
N ARG A 19 -15.06 13.51 -16.34
CA ARG A 19 -16.18 14.28 -16.90
C ARG A 19 -15.96 14.62 -18.39
N PHE A 20 -14.71 14.72 -18.81
CA PHE A 20 -14.39 14.99 -20.21
C PHE A 20 -14.44 13.76 -21.11
N LEU A 21 -14.33 12.55 -20.54
CA LEU A 21 -14.51 11.29 -21.29
C LEU A 21 -15.90 11.19 -21.95
N SER A 22 -16.91 11.86 -21.39
CA SER A 22 -18.29 11.85 -21.91
C SER A 22 -18.59 12.96 -22.92
N THR A 23 -17.61 13.79 -23.29
CA THR A 23 -17.85 14.95 -24.19
C THR A 23 -17.82 14.56 -25.66
N CYS A 24 -16.73 13.91 -26.12
CA CYS A 24 -16.61 13.41 -27.49
C CYS A 24 -15.58 12.27 -27.60
N LYS A 25 -15.68 11.47 -28.67
CA LYS A 25 -14.79 10.32 -28.91
C LYS A 25 -13.31 10.72 -28.92
N SER A 26 -12.96 11.81 -29.60
CA SER A 26 -11.56 12.27 -29.67
C SER A 26 -10.96 12.57 -28.30
N TRP A 27 -11.74 13.09 -27.34
CA TRP A 27 -11.25 13.35 -25.98
C TRP A 27 -11.19 12.06 -25.17
N SER A 28 -12.19 11.19 -25.35
CA SER A 28 -12.22 9.86 -24.73
C SER A 28 -10.98 9.03 -25.14
N ASP A 29 -10.68 8.97 -26.43
CA ASP A 29 -9.53 8.25 -26.98
C ASP A 29 -8.20 8.85 -26.51
N LEU A 30 -8.13 10.20 -26.46
CA LEU A 30 -6.93 10.89 -26.00
C LEU A 30 -6.65 10.63 -24.52
N ILE A 31 -7.64 10.85 -23.66
CA ILE A 31 -7.52 10.71 -22.20
C ILE A 31 -7.36 9.23 -21.82
N GLY A 32 -8.01 8.33 -22.55
CA GLY A 32 -7.91 6.87 -22.34
C GLY A 32 -6.61 6.26 -22.87
N SER A 33 -5.81 6.99 -23.65
CA SER A 33 -4.56 6.46 -24.19
C SER A 33 -3.53 6.20 -23.08
N SER A 34 -2.77 5.11 -23.22
CA SER A 34 -1.73 4.73 -22.25
C SER A 34 -0.68 5.83 -22.06
N ILE A 35 -0.32 6.54 -23.13
CA ILE A 35 0.63 7.66 -23.11
C ILE A 35 0.08 8.83 -22.28
N PHE A 36 -1.19 9.19 -22.46
CA PHE A 36 -1.79 10.26 -21.68
C PHE A 36 -1.84 9.89 -20.20
N VAL A 37 -2.29 8.68 -19.87
CA VAL A 37 -2.37 8.18 -18.50
C VAL A 37 -0.99 8.17 -17.84
N SER A 38 0.04 7.64 -18.50
CA SER A 38 1.41 7.64 -17.95
C SER A 38 1.96 9.05 -17.76
N THR A 39 1.70 9.96 -18.70
CA THR A 39 2.14 11.36 -18.62
C THR A 39 1.45 12.10 -17.47
N HIS A 40 0.14 11.91 -17.31
CA HIS A 40 -0.65 12.49 -16.23
C HIS A 40 -0.18 11.99 -14.86
N LEU A 41 0.03 10.67 -14.71
CA LEU A 41 0.54 10.07 -13.48
C LEU A 41 1.94 10.59 -13.12
N CYS A 42 2.88 10.55 -14.07
CA CYS A 42 4.25 11.02 -13.86
C CYS A 42 4.28 12.50 -13.48
N ARG A 43 3.45 13.34 -14.12
CA ARG A 43 3.33 14.76 -13.77
C ARG A 43 2.84 14.95 -12.34
N ASN A 44 1.78 14.25 -11.93
CA ASN A 44 1.22 14.41 -10.59
C ASN A 44 2.19 13.94 -9.49
N VAL A 45 2.91 12.84 -9.74
CA VAL A 45 3.96 12.35 -8.84
C VAL A 45 5.09 13.37 -8.71
N THR A 46 5.63 13.85 -9.83
CA THR A 46 6.78 14.77 -9.84
C THR A 46 6.47 16.17 -9.32
N LYS A 47 5.25 16.67 -9.53
CA LYS A 47 4.82 17.98 -9.05
C LYS A 47 4.17 17.93 -7.67
N HIS A 48 3.96 16.74 -7.12
CA HIS A 48 3.17 16.49 -5.90
C HIS A 48 1.80 17.18 -5.94
N THR A 49 1.20 17.28 -7.13
CA THR A 49 -0.11 17.90 -7.33
C THR A 49 -1.21 16.85 -7.29
N HIS A 50 -2.38 17.21 -6.76
CA HIS A 50 -3.52 16.29 -6.64
C HIS A 50 -3.19 15.04 -5.81
N VAL A 51 -2.37 15.22 -4.77
CA VAL A 51 -2.06 14.18 -3.77
C VAL A 51 -3.14 14.23 -2.71
N TYR A 52 -3.77 13.08 -2.48
CA TYR A 52 -4.82 12.93 -1.48
C TYR A 52 -4.45 11.83 -0.49
N LEU A 53 -4.74 12.09 0.77
CA LEU A 53 -4.78 11.09 1.82
C LEU A 53 -6.17 10.45 1.81
N LEU A 54 -6.21 9.12 1.73
CA LEU A 54 -7.43 8.34 1.90
C LEU A 54 -7.50 7.88 3.36
N CYS A 55 -8.53 8.29 4.09
CA CYS A 55 -8.72 7.92 5.49
C CYS A 55 -10.04 7.20 5.70
N LEU A 56 -10.00 6.15 6.52
CA LEU A 56 -11.18 5.63 7.20
C LEU A 56 -11.28 6.33 8.55
N HIS A 57 -12.37 7.05 8.78
CA HIS A 57 -12.53 7.85 10.00
C HIS A 57 -13.98 7.88 10.48
N HIS A 58 -14.15 8.23 11.75
CA HIS A 58 -15.47 8.51 12.29
C HIS A 58 -15.97 9.88 11.77
N PRO A 59 -17.27 10.05 11.46
CA PRO A 59 -17.81 11.30 10.94
C PRO A 59 -17.59 12.51 11.87
N ASN A 60 -17.52 12.26 13.18
CA ASN A 60 -17.14 13.25 14.17
C ASN A 60 -15.70 12.99 14.64
N PHE A 61 -14.77 13.86 14.23
CA PHE A 61 -13.34 13.79 14.57
C PHE A 61 -13.05 14.11 16.04
N GLU A 62 -13.92 14.86 16.71
CA GLU A 62 -13.72 15.32 18.09
C GLU A 62 -14.24 14.32 19.14
N ARG A 63 -14.84 13.20 18.70
CA ARG A 63 -15.40 12.22 19.62
C ARG A 63 -14.28 11.46 20.32
N LEU A 64 -14.14 11.67 21.63
CA LEU A 64 -13.35 10.81 22.51
C LEU A 64 -13.82 9.36 22.36
N VAL A 65 -12.91 8.48 21.97
CA VAL A 65 -13.21 7.06 21.77
C VAL A 65 -13.19 6.39 23.14
N ASP A 66 -14.36 5.98 23.64
CA ASP A 66 -14.44 5.04 24.76
C ASP A 66 -14.24 3.62 24.21
N PRO A 67 -13.13 2.92 24.55
CA PRO A 67 -12.86 1.57 24.08
C PRO A 67 -13.90 0.53 24.52
N ASN A 68 -14.70 0.84 25.55
CA ASN A 68 -15.69 -0.07 26.14
C ASN A 68 -17.12 0.17 25.64
N ASP A 69 -17.35 1.12 24.73
CA ASP A 69 -18.69 1.40 24.21
C ASP A 69 -19.18 0.25 23.27
N PRO A 70 -20.17 -0.57 23.66
CA PRO A 70 -20.66 -1.65 22.82
C PRO A 70 -21.47 -1.16 21.60
N TYR A 71 -21.83 0.13 21.57
CA TYR A 71 -22.42 0.81 20.41
C TYR A 71 -21.37 1.42 19.48
N LEU A 72 -20.08 1.16 19.73
CA LEU A 72 -18.96 1.47 18.82
C LEU A 72 -18.98 0.61 17.54
N LYS A 73 -20.12 0.05 17.14
CA LYS A 73 -20.43 -0.29 15.74
C LYS A 73 -20.56 1.01 14.96
N LYS A 74 -19.43 1.70 14.80
CA LYS A 74 -19.30 3.03 14.21
C LYS A 74 -19.57 2.94 12.70
N GLU A 75 -20.44 3.81 12.21
CA GLU A 75 -20.49 4.18 10.79
C GLU A 75 -19.18 4.89 10.43
N PHE A 76 -18.13 4.12 10.16
CA PHE A 76 -16.91 4.68 9.59
C PHE A 76 -17.19 5.09 8.15
N GLN A 77 -16.65 6.24 7.74
CA GLN A 77 -16.71 6.70 6.36
C GLN A 77 -15.31 6.81 5.78
N TRP A 78 -15.19 6.54 4.49
CA TRP A 78 -13.99 6.81 3.73
C TRP A 78 -14.03 8.25 3.23
N SER A 79 -12.93 8.99 3.39
CA SER A 79 -12.82 10.33 2.83
C SER A 79 -11.46 10.60 2.23
N LEU A 80 -11.42 11.52 1.25
CA LEU A 80 -10.19 12.05 0.68
C LEU A 80 -9.88 13.43 1.22
N PHE A 81 -8.64 13.61 1.66
CA PHE A 81 -8.10 14.86 2.18
C PHE A 81 -6.94 15.31 1.29
N PRO A 82 -6.98 16.50 0.67
CA PRO A 82 -5.85 17.04 -0.06
C PRO A 82 -4.66 17.22 0.88
N LYS A 83 -3.46 16.97 0.37
CA LYS A 83 -2.22 17.14 1.13
C LYS A 83 -2.04 18.59 1.64
N GLU A 84 -2.54 19.58 0.92
CA GLU A 84 -2.28 20.99 1.22
C GLU A 84 -3.17 21.53 2.35
N THR A 85 -4.44 21.13 2.38
CA THR A 85 -5.42 21.69 3.32
C THR A 85 -5.76 20.73 4.45
N PHE A 86 -5.62 19.41 4.25
CA PHE A 86 -6.12 18.38 5.15
C PHE A 86 -7.61 18.54 5.50
N GLU A 87 -8.36 19.26 4.67
CA GLU A 87 -9.81 19.42 4.82
C GLU A 87 -10.54 18.28 4.11
N GLU A 88 -11.64 17.82 4.72
CA GLU A 88 -12.46 16.76 4.14
C GLU A 88 -13.04 17.23 2.80
N CYS A 89 -12.56 16.68 1.70
CA CYS A 89 -12.98 17.12 0.37
C CYS A 89 -14.03 16.20 -0.24
N TYR A 90 -13.92 14.88 -0.03
CA TYR A 90 -14.81 13.92 -0.67
C TYR A 90 -15.14 12.75 0.24
N LYS A 91 -16.42 12.67 0.64
CA LYS A 91 -17.00 11.45 1.19
C LYS A 91 -17.08 10.36 0.12
N LEU A 92 -16.62 9.18 0.47
CA LEU A 92 -16.63 7.98 -0.34
C LEU A 92 -17.46 6.93 0.39
N SER A 93 -18.40 6.35 -0.34
CA SER A 93 -19.04 5.10 0.08
C SER A 93 -18.01 3.98 0.02
N HIS A 94 -18.07 3.04 0.97
CA HIS A 94 -17.30 1.81 0.88
C HIS A 94 -17.54 1.17 -0.51
N PRO A 95 -16.49 0.76 -1.25
CA PRO A 95 -16.66 0.23 -2.61
C PRO A 95 -17.57 -1.01 -2.65
N LEU A 96 -17.65 -1.77 -1.56
CA LEU A 96 -18.45 -2.98 -1.43
C LEU A 96 -19.75 -2.79 -0.64
N GLY A 97 -20.08 -1.56 -0.22
CA GLY A 97 -21.30 -1.26 0.55
C GLY A 97 -21.37 -1.86 1.97
N MET A 98 -20.34 -2.59 2.40
CA MET A 98 -20.26 -3.22 3.72
C MET A 98 -19.49 -2.37 4.73
N THR A 99 -19.83 -2.53 6.00
CA THR A 99 -19.18 -1.93 7.18
C THR A 99 -18.10 -2.84 7.79
N GLU A 100 -17.68 -3.88 7.06
CA GLU A 100 -16.63 -4.78 7.54
C GLU A 100 -15.27 -4.06 7.60
N HIS A 101 -14.40 -4.55 8.47
CA HIS A 101 -13.07 -3.99 8.64
C HIS A 101 -12.19 -4.42 7.46
N TYR A 102 -11.95 -3.50 6.51
CA TYR A 102 -11.02 -3.67 5.40
C TYR A 102 -9.68 -3.02 5.72
N GLY A 103 -8.59 -3.73 5.44
CA GLY A 103 -7.23 -3.21 5.45
C GLY A 103 -6.82 -2.63 4.09
N ILE A 104 -5.93 -1.63 4.11
CA ILE A 104 -5.22 -1.15 2.92
C ILE A 104 -3.86 -1.84 2.85
N TYR A 105 -3.58 -2.49 1.73
CA TYR A 105 -2.36 -3.29 1.50
C TYR A 105 -1.39 -2.66 0.50
N GLY A 106 -1.59 -1.39 0.20
CA GLY A 106 -0.74 -0.59 -0.67
C GLY A 106 -1.53 0.36 -1.54
N SER A 107 -0.88 1.46 -1.93
CA SER A 107 -1.42 2.40 -2.90
C SER A 107 -0.34 2.75 -3.93
N SER A 108 -0.76 2.93 -5.17
CA SER A 108 0.15 3.31 -6.24
C SER A 108 -0.63 3.97 -7.36
N ASN A 109 -0.19 5.15 -7.80
CA ASN A 109 -0.77 5.87 -8.95
C ASN A 109 -2.30 6.08 -8.84
N GLY A 110 -2.81 6.32 -7.63
CA GLY A 110 -4.24 6.51 -7.37
C GLY A 110 -5.08 5.22 -7.33
N LEU A 111 -4.44 4.06 -7.47
CA LEU A 111 -5.04 2.75 -7.17
C LEU A 111 -4.71 2.34 -5.74
N VAL A 112 -5.65 1.70 -5.08
CA VAL A 112 -5.55 1.23 -3.69
C VAL A 112 -5.90 -0.25 -3.65
N CYS A 113 -5.07 -1.06 -3.03
CA CYS A 113 -5.38 -2.47 -2.79
C CYS A 113 -6.03 -2.61 -1.41
N ILE A 114 -7.22 -3.22 -1.38
CA ILE A 114 -7.98 -3.46 -0.16
C ILE A 114 -8.39 -4.93 -0.08
N SER A 115 -8.47 -5.44 1.14
CA SER A 115 -8.98 -6.77 1.48
C SER A 115 -9.37 -6.77 2.95
N ASP A 116 -9.83 -7.90 3.47
CA ASP A 116 -10.21 -8.04 4.87
C ASP A 116 -9.06 -7.62 5.79
N GLU A 117 -9.35 -7.01 6.93
CA GLU A 117 -8.36 -6.64 7.94
C GLU A 117 -7.60 -7.89 8.45
N ILE A 118 -8.32 -9.00 8.61
CA ILE A 118 -7.76 -10.31 8.91
C ILE A 118 -7.69 -11.10 7.60
N LEU A 119 -6.51 -11.09 6.97
CA LEU A 119 -6.29 -11.81 5.71
C LEU A 119 -6.33 -13.32 5.91
N ASN A 120 -7.29 -13.96 5.24
CA ASN A 120 -7.31 -15.40 5.01
C ASN A 120 -6.90 -15.72 3.56
N PHE A 121 -6.70 -17.00 3.26
CA PHE A 121 -6.33 -17.44 1.91
C PHE A 121 -7.42 -17.11 0.87
N ASP A 122 -8.67 -17.26 1.29
CA ASP A 122 -9.90 -17.01 0.54
C ASP A 122 -10.40 -15.57 0.66
N SER A 123 -9.73 -14.72 1.45
CA SER A 123 -10.09 -13.30 1.55
C SER A 123 -10.05 -12.65 0.16
N PRO A 124 -11.13 -11.97 -0.25
CA PRO A 124 -11.20 -11.35 -1.55
C PRO A 124 -10.28 -10.13 -1.60
N ILE A 125 -9.47 -10.04 -2.65
CA ILE A 125 -8.56 -8.91 -2.86
C ILE A 125 -9.16 -8.02 -3.93
N HIS A 126 -9.22 -6.72 -3.65
CA HIS A 126 -9.77 -5.74 -4.56
C HIS A 126 -8.76 -4.64 -4.87
N ILE A 127 -8.69 -4.23 -6.14
CA ILE A 127 -8.03 -3.00 -6.54
C ILE A 127 -9.11 -1.96 -6.76
N TRP A 128 -9.07 -0.90 -5.95
CA TRP A 128 -10.01 0.20 -5.97
C TRP A 128 -9.35 1.45 -6.54
N ASN A 129 -10.07 2.15 -7.41
CA ASN A 129 -9.75 3.52 -7.82
C ASN A 129 -10.79 4.47 -7.21
N PRO A 130 -10.47 5.16 -6.11
CA PRO A 130 -11.36 6.10 -5.43
C PRO A 130 -11.84 7.25 -6.31
N SER A 131 -10.98 7.70 -7.25
CA SER A 131 -11.27 8.87 -8.11
C SER A 131 -12.40 8.61 -9.11
N VAL A 132 -12.50 7.38 -9.61
CA VAL A 132 -13.55 6.95 -10.56
C VAL A 132 -14.64 6.11 -9.90
N ARG A 133 -14.51 5.80 -8.59
CA ARG A 133 -15.40 4.91 -7.82
C ARG A 133 -15.61 3.53 -8.46
N LYS A 134 -14.57 2.99 -9.09
CA LYS A 134 -14.56 1.65 -9.66
C LYS A 134 -13.60 0.78 -8.88
N PHE A 135 -13.97 -0.47 -8.68
CA PHE A 135 -13.09 -1.48 -8.13
C PHE A 135 -13.08 -2.70 -9.06
N ARG A 136 -12.05 -3.52 -8.89
CA ARG A 136 -11.88 -4.80 -9.55
C ARG A 136 -11.52 -5.83 -8.49
N ALA A 137 -12.33 -6.88 -8.37
CA ALA A 137 -11.96 -8.05 -7.61
C ALA A 137 -10.89 -8.84 -8.38
N LEU A 138 -9.84 -9.27 -7.69
CA LEU A 138 -8.82 -10.13 -8.26
C LEU A 138 -9.36 -11.57 -8.33
N PRO A 139 -8.99 -12.35 -9.36
CA PRO A 139 -9.35 -13.75 -9.41
C PRO A 139 -8.77 -14.50 -8.21
N MET A 140 -9.50 -15.51 -7.74
CA MET A 140 -8.98 -16.39 -6.69
C MET A 140 -7.77 -17.17 -7.21
N SER A 141 -6.77 -17.39 -6.35
CA SER A 141 -5.62 -18.21 -6.73
C SER A 141 -6.08 -19.65 -7.02
N THR A 142 -5.57 -20.22 -8.11
CA THR A 142 -5.95 -21.57 -8.57
C THR A 142 -5.39 -22.68 -7.69
N ASN A 143 -4.48 -22.36 -6.76
CA ASN A 143 -3.85 -23.32 -5.84
C ASN A 143 -4.71 -23.56 -4.60
N ILE A 144 -5.93 -24.05 -4.80
CA ILE A 144 -7.01 -24.17 -3.78
C ILE A 144 -6.74 -25.25 -2.70
N ASN A 145 -5.62 -25.98 -2.79
CA ASN A 145 -5.47 -27.24 -2.05
C ASN A 145 -4.71 -27.18 -0.72
N ILE A 146 -4.46 -26.00 -0.16
CA ILE A 146 -3.54 -25.88 0.98
C ILE A 146 -4.11 -25.01 2.10
N LYS A 147 -3.98 -25.53 3.33
CA LYS A 147 -4.28 -24.87 4.62
C LYS A 147 -3.27 -23.72 4.89
N PHE A 148 -3.27 -22.72 4.03
CA PHE A 148 -2.52 -21.50 4.22
C PHE A 148 -3.36 -20.49 4.98
N SER A 149 -2.72 -19.77 5.91
CA SER A 149 -3.18 -18.44 6.30
C SER A 149 -2.38 -17.42 5.52
N CYS A 150 -3.05 -16.38 5.03
CA CYS A 150 -2.38 -15.25 4.42
C CYS A 150 -1.77 -14.41 5.53
N VAL A 151 -0.50 -14.02 5.41
CA VAL A 151 0.22 -13.27 6.46
C VAL A 151 0.62 -11.88 6.00
N ALA A 152 0.80 -11.68 4.69
CA ALA A 152 1.08 -10.37 4.14
C ALA A 152 0.55 -10.23 2.72
N LEU A 153 0.14 -9.00 2.39
CA LEU A 153 -0.20 -8.58 1.05
C LEU A 153 0.43 -7.20 0.82
N GLN A 154 1.13 -7.05 -0.30
CA GLN A 154 1.73 -5.78 -0.72
C GLN A 154 1.35 -5.50 -2.17
N PHE A 155 0.91 -4.29 -2.45
CA PHE A 155 0.51 -3.87 -3.79
C PHE A 155 1.26 -2.64 -4.26
N GLY A 156 1.69 -2.65 -5.52
CA GLY A 156 2.18 -1.45 -6.16
C GLY A 156 2.59 -1.63 -7.61
N PHE A 157 3.09 -0.55 -8.20
CA PHE A 157 3.51 -0.50 -9.60
C PHE A 157 4.96 -0.94 -9.77
N HIS A 158 5.20 -1.83 -10.72
CA HIS A 158 6.54 -2.24 -11.15
C HIS A 158 6.91 -1.51 -12.45
N PRO A 159 7.75 -0.46 -12.40
CA PRO A 159 8.08 0.35 -13.57
C PRO A 159 8.84 -0.44 -14.64
N GLY A 160 9.78 -1.31 -14.24
CA GLY A 160 10.59 -2.12 -15.16
C GLY A 160 9.80 -3.06 -16.08
N VAL A 161 8.60 -3.51 -15.67
CA VAL A 161 7.73 -4.36 -16.51
C VAL A 161 6.39 -3.69 -16.86
N ASN A 162 6.22 -2.42 -16.48
CA ASN A 162 5.02 -1.61 -16.68
C ASN A 162 3.73 -2.37 -16.30
N ASP A 163 3.69 -2.85 -15.06
CA ASP A 163 2.58 -3.66 -14.54
C ASP A 163 2.33 -3.36 -13.06
N TYR A 164 1.08 -3.50 -12.63
CA TYR A 164 0.77 -3.51 -11.20
C TYR A 164 0.87 -4.93 -10.68
N LYS A 165 1.52 -5.08 -9.54
CA LYS A 165 1.74 -6.36 -8.88
C LYS A 165 1.10 -6.35 -7.51
N ALA A 166 0.56 -7.50 -7.12
CA ALA A 166 0.26 -7.80 -5.73
C ALA A 166 1.10 -9.01 -5.32
N VAL A 167 1.89 -8.87 -4.26
CA VAL A 167 2.69 -9.95 -3.68
C VAL A 167 1.97 -10.43 -2.44
N ARG A 168 1.60 -11.71 -2.43
CA ARG A 168 0.92 -12.36 -1.33
C ARG A 168 1.84 -13.39 -0.71
N MET A 169 2.03 -13.27 0.61
CA MET A 169 2.84 -14.20 1.40
C MET A 169 1.90 -15.01 2.30
N MET A 170 2.10 -16.31 2.29
CA MET A 170 1.20 -17.28 2.90
C MET A 170 1.97 -18.29 3.73
N ARG A 171 1.43 -18.69 4.87
CA ARG A 171 2.08 -19.64 5.77
C ARG A 171 1.17 -20.83 6.05
N THR A 172 1.70 -22.04 5.96
CA THR A 172 0.97 -23.24 6.40
C THR A 172 1.00 -23.40 7.91
N ASN A 173 0.14 -24.26 8.46
CA ASN A 173 0.22 -24.69 9.86
C ASN A 173 1.56 -25.35 10.23
N LYS A 174 2.32 -25.84 9.25
CA LYS A 174 3.67 -26.43 9.45
C LYS A 174 4.78 -25.40 9.26
N SER A 175 4.45 -24.11 9.28
CA SER A 175 5.37 -22.97 9.09
C SER A 175 6.08 -22.93 7.74
N ALA A 176 5.66 -23.72 6.75
CA ALA A 176 6.14 -23.57 5.38
C ALA A 176 5.59 -22.28 4.77
N LEU A 177 6.47 -21.47 4.19
CA LEU A 177 6.15 -20.23 3.51
C LEU A 177 5.90 -20.48 2.03
N ALA A 178 4.90 -19.82 1.48
CA ALA A 178 4.67 -19.70 0.05
C ALA A 178 4.52 -18.22 -0.30
N VAL A 179 4.99 -17.85 -1.50
CA VAL A 179 4.83 -16.53 -2.06
C VAL A 179 4.18 -16.68 -3.42
N GLU A 180 3.21 -15.82 -3.71
CA GLU A 180 2.66 -15.70 -5.06
C GLU A 180 2.53 -14.24 -5.46
N VAL A 181 2.58 -14.02 -6.78
CA VAL A 181 2.56 -12.70 -7.37
C VAL A 181 1.43 -12.63 -8.38
N TYR A 182 0.51 -11.71 -8.16
CA TYR A 182 -0.49 -11.33 -9.13
C TYR A 182 0.08 -10.33 -10.12
N SER A 183 -0.28 -10.49 -11.38
CA SER A 183 -0.02 -9.53 -12.45
C SER A 183 -1.34 -8.96 -12.95
N LEU A 184 -1.54 -7.63 -12.83
CA LEU A 184 -2.76 -6.98 -13.31
C LEU A 184 -2.90 -7.08 -14.83
N LYS A 185 -1.77 -7.00 -15.55
CA LYS A 185 -1.72 -7.12 -17.01
C LYS A 185 -2.06 -8.53 -17.51
N ARG A 186 -1.63 -9.58 -16.79
CA ARG A 186 -1.89 -10.99 -17.13
C ARG A 186 -3.15 -11.55 -16.48
N ASP A 187 -3.75 -10.79 -15.58
CA ASP A 187 -4.90 -11.18 -14.75
C ASP A 187 -4.77 -12.58 -14.13
N SER A 188 -3.61 -12.87 -13.57
CA SER A 188 -3.30 -14.20 -13.03
C SER A 188 -2.29 -14.14 -11.90
N TRP A 189 -2.41 -15.12 -11.00
CA TRP A 189 -1.45 -15.39 -9.94
C TRP A 189 -0.37 -16.36 -10.43
N LYS A 190 0.88 -16.13 -10.02
CA LYS A 190 1.99 -17.04 -10.21
C LYS A 190 2.61 -17.39 -8.85
N MET A 191 2.75 -18.68 -8.55
CA MET A 191 3.48 -19.14 -7.38
C MET A 191 4.99 -19.03 -7.60
N ILE A 192 5.72 -18.61 -6.56
CA ILE A 192 7.18 -18.54 -6.57
C ILE A 192 7.74 -19.86 -6.04
N GLU A 193 8.54 -20.54 -6.85
CA GLU A 193 9.02 -21.90 -6.56
C GLU A 193 10.20 -21.90 -5.59
N ALA A 194 11.11 -20.93 -5.73
CA ALA A 194 12.36 -20.88 -4.98
C ALA A 194 12.23 -19.91 -3.78
N ILE A 195 11.85 -20.44 -2.63
CA ILE A 195 11.86 -19.69 -1.36
C ILE A 195 13.19 -19.96 -0.63
N PRO A 196 13.96 -18.92 -0.26
CA PRO A 196 15.24 -19.12 0.40
C PRO A 196 15.09 -19.82 1.76
N PRO A 197 16.00 -20.76 2.11
CA PRO A 197 15.95 -21.47 3.39
C PRO A 197 16.05 -20.58 4.63
N TRP A 198 16.63 -19.38 4.49
CA TRP A 198 16.76 -18.40 5.57
C TRP A 198 15.44 -17.70 5.90
N LEU A 199 14.43 -17.75 5.01
CA LEU A 199 13.13 -17.12 5.19
C LEU A 199 12.19 -18.05 5.98
N LYS A 200 12.67 -18.54 7.12
CA LYS A 200 11.92 -19.31 8.13
C LYS A 200 11.62 -18.41 9.32
N CYS A 201 10.92 -17.32 9.07
CA CYS A 201 10.75 -16.22 10.02
C CYS A 201 9.30 -16.11 10.48
N THR A 202 9.08 -15.45 11.61
CA THR A 202 7.75 -14.95 11.94
C THR A 202 7.44 -13.77 11.02
N LEU A 203 6.27 -13.86 10.38
CA LEU A 203 5.67 -12.81 9.57
C LEU A 203 4.45 -12.34 10.33
N GLU A 204 4.34 -11.03 10.54
CA GLU A 204 3.16 -10.42 11.12
C GLU A 204 2.35 -9.70 10.05
N HIS A 205 1.04 -9.64 10.27
CA HIS A 205 0.14 -8.90 9.42
C HIS A 205 0.53 -7.40 9.39
N HIS A 206 0.28 -6.73 8.27
CA HIS A 206 0.34 -5.26 8.14
C HIS A 206 1.72 -4.58 8.30
N ARG A 207 2.82 -5.26 7.95
CA ARG A 207 4.18 -4.68 8.03
C ARG A 207 4.99 -4.75 6.74
N GLY A 208 4.37 -4.35 5.64
CA GLY A 208 5.04 -4.33 4.35
C GLY A 208 4.66 -3.14 3.49
N THR A 209 5.53 -2.84 2.53
CA THR A 209 5.28 -1.84 1.48
C THR A 209 5.74 -2.39 0.14
N PHE A 210 5.31 -1.76 -0.94
CA PHE A 210 5.75 -2.11 -2.29
C PHE A 210 6.32 -0.87 -2.96
N PHE A 211 7.57 -0.96 -3.41
CA PHE A 211 8.21 0.15 -4.08
C PHE A 211 9.00 -0.33 -5.29
N SER A 212 8.75 0.30 -6.43
CA SER A 212 9.52 0.10 -7.67
C SER A 212 9.68 -1.37 -8.12
N GLY A 213 8.64 -2.19 -7.92
CA GLY A 213 8.69 -3.61 -8.29
C GLY A 213 9.12 -4.55 -7.17
N VAL A 214 9.55 -4.02 -6.03
CA VAL A 214 10.05 -4.79 -4.89
C VAL A 214 9.05 -4.71 -3.74
N ALA A 215 8.64 -5.87 -3.23
CA ALA A 215 7.88 -5.98 -1.99
C ALA A 215 8.86 -6.03 -0.82
N TYR A 216 8.64 -5.17 0.17
CA TYR A 216 9.39 -5.15 1.42
C TYR A 216 8.48 -5.61 2.55
N HIS A 217 9.03 -6.38 3.48
CA HIS A 217 8.31 -6.86 4.64
C HIS A 217 9.25 -6.95 5.85
N ILE A 218 8.79 -6.47 7.00
CA ILE A 218 9.54 -6.63 8.25
C ILE A 218 9.41 -8.08 8.70
N ILE A 219 10.55 -8.71 8.94
CA ILE A 219 10.66 -10.09 9.42
C ILE A 219 11.41 -10.13 10.74
N GLN A 220 11.11 -11.13 11.56
CA GLN A 220 11.85 -11.37 12.80
C GLN A 220 12.54 -12.74 12.77
N LYS A 221 13.84 -12.74 13.09
CA LYS A 221 14.72 -13.91 13.18
C LYS A 221 15.27 -14.02 14.60
N GLY A 222 14.54 -14.70 15.48
CA GLY A 222 14.88 -14.74 16.90
C GLY A 222 14.86 -13.31 17.49
N PRO A 223 15.97 -12.83 18.07
CA PRO A 223 16.03 -11.46 18.61
C PRO A 223 16.25 -10.38 17.54
N MET A 224 16.65 -10.75 16.31
CA MET A 224 17.02 -9.78 15.28
C MET A 224 15.83 -9.41 14.40
N LEU A 225 15.70 -8.11 14.12
CA LEU A 225 14.77 -7.57 13.14
C LEU A 225 15.48 -7.38 11.81
N SER A 226 14.79 -7.72 10.73
CA SER A 226 15.30 -7.58 9.37
C SER A 226 14.16 -7.25 8.43
N ILE A 227 14.50 -6.81 7.23
CA ILE A 227 13.59 -6.50 6.16
C ILE A 227 13.89 -7.52 5.08
N MET A 228 12.88 -8.32 4.74
CA MET A 228 12.94 -9.10 3.52
C MET A 228 12.49 -8.22 2.37
N SER A 229 13.31 -8.17 1.32
CA SER A 229 12.91 -7.63 0.02
C SER A 229 12.70 -8.78 -0.96
N PHE A 230 11.68 -8.66 -1.79
CA PHE A 230 11.37 -9.59 -2.87
C PHE A 230 11.12 -8.80 -4.15
N ASP A 231 12.03 -8.94 -5.12
CA ASP A 231 11.91 -8.33 -6.44
C ASP A 231 10.97 -9.17 -7.31
N SER A 232 9.82 -8.61 -7.65
CA SER A 232 8.77 -9.34 -8.39
C SER A 232 9.07 -9.53 -9.88
N GLY A 233 10.14 -8.93 -10.41
CA GLY A 233 10.59 -9.10 -11.80
C GLY A 233 11.67 -10.18 -11.92
N SER A 234 12.67 -10.14 -11.04
CA SER A 234 13.78 -11.10 -11.01
C SER A 234 13.54 -12.31 -10.11
N GLU A 235 12.46 -12.28 -9.31
CA GLU A 235 12.08 -13.33 -8.36
C GLU A 235 13.15 -13.62 -7.31
N LYS A 236 13.95 -12.60 -6.98
CA LYS A 236 15.04 -12.67 -6.01
C LYS A 236 14.61 -12.10 -4.67
N PHE A 237 15.05 -12.80 -3.62
CA PHE A 237 14.89 -12.37 -2.25
C PHE A 237 16.22 -11.84 -1.73
N GLU A 238 16.19 -10.72 -1.01
CA GLU A 238 17.33 -10.26 -0.23
C GLU A 238 16.91 -10.00 1.21
N GLU A 239 17.89 -10.07 2.11
CA GLU A 239 17.75 -9.71 3.51
C GLU A 239 18.52 -8.42 3.77
N ILE A 240 17.87 -7.51 4.49
CA ILE A 240 18.44 -6.24 4.93
C ILE A 240 18.27 -6.19 6.44
N ILE A 241 19.38 -6.11 7.18
CA ILE A 241 19.33 -6.07 8.65
C ILE A 241 18.74 -4.72 9.07
N ALA A 242 17.82 -4.69 10.04
CA ALA A 242 17.28 -3.45 10.58
C ALA A 242 18.34 -2.72 11.44
N PRO A 243 18.22 -1.40 11.66
CA PRO A 243 19.10 -0.69 12.60
C PRO A 243 19.05 -1.28 14.02
N ASP A 244 20.20 -1.41 14.68
CA ASP A 244 20.31 -1.99 16.04
C ASP A 244 19.52 -1.20 17.10
N ALA A 245 19.24 0.09 16.85
CA ALA A 245 18.42 0.93 17.71
C ALA A 245 16.94 0.48 17.76
N ILE A 246 16.49 -0.33 16.81
CA ILE A 246 15.11 -0.83 16.74
C ILE A 246 15.03 -2.13 17.56
N CYS A 247 14.48 -2.01 18.77
CA CYS A 247 14.42 -3.11 19.73
C CYS A 247 13.07 -3.83 19.79
N SER A 248 12.05 -3.35 19.07
CA SER A 248 10.69 -3.91 19.11
C SER A 248 10.00 -3.81 17.76
N LEU A 249 9.10 -4.76 17.50
CA LEU A 249 8.13 -4.67 16.41
C LEU A 249 7.03 -3.63 16.73
N TRP A 250 6.70 -3.43 18.00
CA TRP A 250 5.67 -2.47 18.39
C TRP A 250 6.10 -1.05 18.03
N GLY A 251 5.23 -0.31 17.32
CA GLY A 251 5.55 1.03 16.84
C GLY A 251 6.50 1.10 15.63
N LEU A 252 6.87 -0.05 15.04
CA LEU A 252 7.71 -0.10 13.84
C LEU A 252 6.87 -0.18 12.55
N TYR A 253 7.10 0.76 11.65
CA TYR A 253 6.45 0.86 10.35
C TYR A 253 7.48 0.92 9.23
N ILE A 254 7.12 0.38 8.07
CA ILE A 254 7.92 0.45 6.84
C ILE A 254 7.10 1.12 5.75
N ASP A 255 7.68 2.11 5.09
CA ASP A 255 7.04 2.80 3.97
C ASP A 255 8.08 3.44 3.03
N VAL A 256 7.63 4.31 2.14
CA VAL A 256 8.44 5.04 1.17
C VAL A 256 8.51 6.52 1.54
N TYR A 257 9.73 7.03 1.75
CA TYR A 257 10.00 8.44 1.95
C TYR A 257 10.96 8.95 0.87
N LYS A 258 10.54 9.97 0.10
CA LYS A 258 11.35 10.57 -0.98
C LYS A 258 11.97 9.53 -1.91
N GLU A 259 11.13 8.60 -2.40
CA GLU A 259 11.54 7.53 -3.33
C GLU A 259 12.56 6.53 -2.74
N GLN A 260 12.65 6.44 -1.42
CA GLN A 260 13.51 5.50 -0.71
C GLN A 260 12.68 4.75 0.33
N ILE A 261 13.05 3.49 0.60
CA ILE A 261 12.44 2.75 1.71
C ILE A 261 12.86 3.40 3.03
N CYS A 262 11.90 3.59 3.93
CA CYS A 262 12.13 4.09 5.26
C CYS A 262 11.52 3.18 6.33
N LEU A 263 12.09 3.28 7.52
CA LEU A 263 11.52 2.74 8.75
C LEU A 263 11.19 3.90 9.68
N LEU A 264 9.99 3.87 10.23
CA LEU A 264 9.58 4.75 11.31
C LEU A 264 9.40 3.91 12.57
N PHE A 265 10.12 4.24 13.63
CA PHE A 265 9.96 3.60 14.94
C PHE A 265 9.48 4.63 15.94
N ILE A 266 8.31 4.38 16.50
CA ILE A 266 7.71 5.22 17.53
C ILE A 266 7.86 4.47 18.84
N CYS A 267 8.67 5.02 19.75
CA CYS A 267 8.86 4.48 21.08
C CYS A 267 8.13 5.36 22.10
N TYR A 268 7.25 4.74 22.89
CA TYR A 268 6.69 5.38 24.07
C TYR A 268 7.76 5.32 25.17
N GLY A 269 8.28 6.47 25.59
CA GLY A 269 9.21 6.51 26.72
C GLY A 269 8.52 5.97 27.98
N CYS A 270 9.16 5.03 28.68
CA CYS A 270 8.74 4.69 30.04
C CYS A 270 9.07 5.87 30.95
N GLU A 271 8.00 6.46 31.52
CA GLU A 271 7.94 7.25 32.76
C GLU A 271 9.22 8.01 33.14
N GLU A 272 9.36 9.26 32.65
CA GLU A 272 9.78 10.43 33.44
C GLU A 272 9.84 11.74 32.60
N GLU A 273 9.92 11.67 31.27
CA GLU A 273 10.00 12.89 30.41
C GLU A 273 8.84 13.10 29.42
N GLY A 274 7.86 12.19 29.32
CA GLY A 274 6.64 12.40 28.52
C GLY A 274 6.83 12.65 27.01
N MET A 275 8.06 12.50 26.48
CA MET A 275 8.37 12.73 25.08
C MET A 275 8.22 11.43 24.28
N GLU A 276 7.26 11.40 23.35
CA GLU A 276 7.19 10.38 22.31
C GLU A 276 8.42 10.53 21.41
N LYS A 277 9.25 9.49 21.31
CA LYS A 277 10.40 9.53 20.42
C LYS A 277 10.06 8.83 19.12
N ALA A 278 10.09 9.58 18.01
CA ALA A 278 9.95 9.02 16.68
C ALA A 278 11.29 9.08 15.93
N ASP A 279 11.87 7.91 15.67
CA ASP A 279 13.09 7.76 14.89
C ASP A 279 12.74 7.36 13.45
N LEU A 280 13.31 8.07 12.47
CA LEU A 280 13.17 7.78 11.04
C LEU A 280 14.51 7.37 10.43
N TRP A 281 14.55 6.18 9.84
CA TRP A 281 15.68 5.70 9.05
C TRP A 281 15.30 5.55 7.59
N VAL A 282 16.25 5.83 6.70
CA VAL A 282 16.08 5.66 5.27
C VAL A 282 17.16 4.73 4.73
N LEU A 283 16.77 3.82 3.85
CA LEU A 283 17.64 2.85 3.22
C LEU A 283 18.34 3.48 2.01
N GLN A 284 19.66 3.67 2.12
CA GLN A 284 20.52 4.21 1.07
C GLN A 284 21.65 3.23 0.80
N GLU A 285 21.81 2.77 -0.44
CA GLU A 285 22.89 1.85 -0.83
C GLU A 285 23.00 0.61 0.08
N LYS A 286 21.85 0.03 0.45
CA LYS A 286 21.72 -1.11 1.39
C LYS A 286 22.18 -0.82 2.83
N ARG A 287 22.30 0.45 3.23
CA ARG A 287 22.61 0.88 4.59
C ARG A 287 21.53 1.81 5.13
N TRP A 288 21.24 1.71 6.42
CA TRP A 288 20.30 2.60 7.09
C TRP A 288 20.98 3.89 7.51
N LYS A 289 20.37 5.01 7.16
CA LYS A 289 20.75 6.34 7.62
C LYS A 289 19.61 6.94 8.44
N GLN A 290 19.88 7.28 9.69
CA GLN A 290 18.92 8.00 10.53
C GLN A 290 18.84 9.46 10.08
N LEU A 291 17.63 10.00 9.93
CA LEU A 291 17.40 11.38 9.48
C LEU A 291 17.19 12.39 10.62
N SER A 292 17.31 11.96 11.88
CA SER A 292 17.12 12.67 13.17
C SER A 292 15.84 12.24 13.89
N PRO A 293 15.82 12.23 15.24
CA PRO A 293 14.60 12.03 16.00
C PRO A 293 13.67 13.24 15.80
N PHE A 294 12.40 12.99 15.55
CA PHE A 294 11.37 14.01 15.78
C PHE A 294 11.15 14.06 17.31
N ILE A 295 11.39 15.23 17.89
CA ILE A 295 11.09 15.57 19.29
C ILE A 295 9.81 16.39 19.29
#